data_AF-A0A1H3XA29-F1
#
_entry.id   AF-A0A1H3XA29-F1
#
_cell.length_a   1.000
_cell.length_b   1.000
_cell.length_c   1.000
_cell.angle_alpha   90.00
_cell.angle_beta   90.00
_cell.angle_gamma   90.00
#
_symmetry.space_group_name_H-M   'P 1'
#
loop_
_entity.id
_entity.type
_entity.pdbx_description
1 polymer ?
#
loop_
_entity_poly.entity_id
_entity_poly.type
_entity_poly.pdbx_seq_one_letter_code
_entity_poly.pdbx_strand_id
1 'polypeptide(L)'
;MYEIATQLASVALQTEGAAAPAIPAPAAAALAVGLAALGAGYAERGIGSAAVGAITEDSDLFVQGLIFTVLPETLVILALVVVFLV
;
A
#
# COMPACT_ATOMS: atom_id res chain seq x y z
N MET A 1 -53.36 6.72 2.26
CA MET A 1 -52.74 8.07 2.24
C MET A 1 -51.63 8.21 3.28
N TYR A 2 -51.85 7.78 4.53
CA TYR A 2 -50.81 7.83 5.58
C TYR A 2 -49.58 6.95 5.26
N GLU A 3 -49.79 5.73 4.75
CA GLU A 3 -48.70 4.84 4.29
C GLU A 3 -47.84 5.42 3.16
N ILE A 4 -48.47 6.12 2.21
CA ILE A 4 -47.74 6.77 1.10
C ILE A 4 -46.89 7.92 1.65
N ALA A 5 -47.39 8.65 2.65
CA ALA A 5 -46.64 9.70 3.31
C ALA A 5 -45.46 9.15 4.12
N THR A 6 -45.62 8.01 4.83
CA THR A 6 -44.50 7.35 5.52
C THR A 6 -43.51 6.71 4.56
N GLN A 7 -43.96 6.15 3.42
CA GLN A 7 -43.07 5.66 2.37
C GLN A 7 -42.29 6.79 1.71
N LEU A 8 -42.96 7.91 1.37
CA LEU A 8 -42.29 9.09 0.82
C LEU A 8 -41.33 9.72 1.83
N ALA A 9 -41.69 9.77 3.11
CA ALA A 9 -40.79 10.21 4.17
C ALA A 9 -39.59 9.25 4.29
N SER A 10 -39.80 7.94 4.23
CA SER A 10 -38.71 6.96 4.25
C SER A 10 -37.77 7.12 3.04
N VAL A 11 -38.30 7.45 1.86
CA VAL A 11 -37.51 7.73 0.64
C VAL A 11 -36.79 9.07 0.72
N ALA A 12 -37.40 10.10 1.30
CA ALA A 12 -36.75 11.39 1.53
C ALA A 12 -35.63 11.30 2.58
N LEU A 13 -35.85 10.54 3.66
CA LEU A 13 -34.86 10.26 4.71
C LEU A 13 -33.84 9.17 4.34
N GLN A 14 -34.07 8.38 3.28
CA GLN A 14 -33.11 7.40 2.75
C GLN A 14 -31.82 8.05 2.23
N THR A 15 -31.79 9.36 2.06
CA THR A 15 -30.58 10.13 1.74
C THR A 15 -29.54 10.12 2.88
N GLU A 16 -29.94 9.76 4.12
CA GLU A 16 -29.05 9.65 5.28
C GLU A 16 -28.62 8.21 5.60
N GLY A 17 -28.91 7.25 4.72
CA GLY A 17 -28.39 5.88 4.83
C GLY A 17 -26.88 5.84 4.60
N ALA A 18 -26.11 6.24 5.62
CA ALA A 18 -24.67 6.13 5.78
C ALA A 18 -23.93 5.80 4.47
N ALA A 19 -23.61 6.83 3.68
CA ALA A 19 -22.75 6.68 2.53
C ALA A 19 -21.39 6.14 3.01
N ALA A 20 -21.24 4.82 3.01
CA ALA A 20 -19.98 4.18 3.34
C ALA A 20 -18.93 4.67 2.32
N PRO A 21 -17.72 5.03 2.77
CA PRO A 21 -16.68 5.47 1.85
C PRO A 21 -16.43 4.41 0.78
N ALA A 22 -16.35 4.84 -0.48
CA ALA A 22 -16.15 3.96 -1.63
C ALA A 22 -14.91 3.06 -1.48
N ILE A 23 -13.89 3.55 -0.75
CA ILE A 23 -12.76 2.75 -0.29
C ILE A 23 -12.77 2.78 1.24
N PRO A 24 -13.15 1.69 1.91
CA PRO A 24 -13.06 1.60 3.37
C PRO A 24 -11.58 1.57 3.81
N ALA A 25 -11.32 1.99 5.05
CA ALA A 25 -9.95 2.13 5.57
C ALA A 25 -9.07 0.86 5.38
N PRO A 26 -9.55 -0.37 5.62
CA PRO A 26 -8.74 -1.58 5.39
C PRO A 26 -8.38 -1.79 3.92
N ALA A 27 -9.26 -1.41 2.98
CA ALA A 27 -9.00 -1.51 1.56
C ALA A 27 -7.96 -0.45 1.11
N ALA A 28 -8.05 0.77 1.65
CA ALA A 28 -7.05 1.80 1.41
C ALA A 28 -5.67 1.39 1.95
N ALA A 29 -5.62 0.74 3.12
CA ALA A 29 -4.41 0.21 3.72
C ALA A 29 -3.76 -0.88 2.85
N ALA A 30 -4.56 -1.85 2.39
CA ALA A 30 -4.09 -2.91 1.51
C ALA A 30 -3.54 -2.36 0.18
N LEU A 31 -4.20 -1.35 -0.40
CA LEU A 31 -3.70 -0.67 -1.59
C LEU A 31 -2.40 0.09 -1.34
N ALA A 32 -2.30 0.83 -0.23
CA ALA A 32 -1.09 1.56 0.13
C ALA A 32 0.11 0.61 0.29
N VAL A 33 -0.06 -0.50 1.01
CA VAL A 33 1.00 -1.51 1.20
C VAL A 33 1.36 -2.20 -0.12
N GLY A 34 0.36 -2.57 -0.93
CA GLY A 34 0.61 -3.20 -2.22
C GLY A 34 1.41 -2.30 -3.17
N LEU A 35 1.08 -1.01 -3.23
CA LEU A 35 1.80 -0.03 -4.05
C LEU A 35 3.22 0.24 -3.52
N ALA A 36 3.39 0.34 -2.20
CA ALA A 36 4.69 0.47 -1.56
C ALA A 36 5.61 -0.73 -1.86
N ALA A 37 5.09 -1.96 -1.73
CA ALA A 37 5.82 -3.19 -2.04
C ALA A 37 6.19 -3.28 -3.52
N LEU A 38 5.29 -2.88 -4.42
CA LEU A 38 5.57 -2.84 -5.85
C LEU A 38 6.69 -1.84 -6.19
N GLY A 39 6.67 -0.66 -5.58
CA GLY A 39 7.72 0.34 -5.75
C GLY A 39 9.08 -0.14 -5.22
N ALA A 40 9.10 -0.77 -4.05
CA ALA A 40 10.31 -1.34 -3.47
C ALA A 40 10.92 -2.44 -4.37
N GLY A 41 10.12 -3.41 -4.82
CA GLY A 41 10.58 -4.45 -5.73
C GLY A 41 11.06 -3.90 -7.08
N TYR A 42 10.45 -2.82 -7.57
CA TYR A 42 10.92 -2.15 -8.79
C TYR A 42 12.31 -1.52 -8.61
N ALA A 43 12.55 -0.87 -7.46
CA ALA A 43 13.87 -0.32 -7.14
C ALA A 43 14.91 -1.44 -6.97
N GLU A 44 14.54 -2.52 -6.28
CA GLU A 44 15.41 -3.65 -5.97
C GLU A 44 15.88 -4.38 -7.23
N ARG A 45 15.03 -4.49 -8.27
CA ARG A 45 15.43 -5.04 -9.57
C ARG A 45 16.68 -4.35 -10.14
N GLY A 46 16.73 -3.01 -10.07
CA GLY A 46 17.86 -2.25 -10.58
C GLY A 46 19.08 -2.43 -9.69
N ILE A 47 18.90 -2.28 -8.38
CA ILE A 47 19.97 -2.35 -7.38
C ILE A 47 20.62 -3.73 -7.38
N GLY A 48 19.84 -4.82 -7.40
CA GLY A 48 20.36 -6.19 -7.42
C GLY A 48 21.19 -6.48 -8.67
N SER A 49 20.74 -6.03 -9.85
CA SER A 49 21.50 -6.22 -11.09
C SER A 49 22.83 -5.46 -11.09
N ALA A 50 22.86 -4.23 -10.57
CA ALA A 50 24.07 -3.43 -10.43
C ALA A 50 25.02 -4.00 -9.37
N ALA A 51 24.49 -4.45 -8.24
CA ALA A 51 25.26 -5.03 -7.14
C ALA A 51 26.00 -6.31 -7.60
N VAL A 52 25.32 -7.23 -8.30
CA VAL A 52 25.95 -8.45 -8.82
C VAL A 52 27.03 -8.11 -9.86
N GLY A 53 26.80 -7.12 -10.72
CA GLY A 53 27.81 -6.62 -11.65
C GLY A 53 29.05 -6.09 -10.95
N ALA A 54 28.87 -5.23 -9.94
CA ALA A 54 29.96 -4.67 -9.16
C ALA A 54 30.74 -5.72 -8.37
N ILE A 55 30.06 -6.72 -7.79
CA ILE A 55 30.69 -7.84 -7.07
C ILE A 55 31.55 -8.69 -8.00
N THR A 56 31.17 -8.78 -9.28
CA THR A 56 31.96 -9.50 -10.29
C THR A 56 33.25 -8.77 -10.64
N GLU A 57 33.25 -7.43 -10.56
CA GLU A 57 34.42 -6.58 -10.79
C GLU A 57 35.33 -6.53 -9.55
N ASP A 58 34.75 -6.39 -8.36
CA ASP A 58 35.45 -6.35 -7.08
C ASP A 58 34.64 -7.06 -5.98
N SER A 59 35.18 -8.16 -5.47
CA SER A 59 34.54 -8.98 -4.42
C SER A 59 34.41 -8.25 -3.09
N ASP A 60 35.22 -7.24 -2.82
CA ASP A 60 35.17 -6.47 -1.57
C ASP A 60 33.88 -5.61 -1.50
N LEU A 61 33.22 -5.39 -2.65
CA LEU A 61 31.96 -4.66 -2.74
C LEU A 61 30.74 -5.48 -2.31
N PHE A 62 30.87 -6.76 -1.96
CA PHE A 62 29.76 -7.61 -1.55
C PHE A 62 28.90 -6.99 -0.43
N VAL A 63 29.55 -6.51 0.63
CA VAL A 63 28.84 -5.93 1.78
C VAL A 63 28.12 -4.63 1.38
N GLN A 64 28.75 -3.81 0.56
CA GLN A 64 28.16 -2.56 0.10
C GLN A 64 26.96 -2.83 -0.84
N GLY A 65 27.09 -3.81 -1.73
CA GLY A 65 25.99 -4.29 -2.57
C GLY A 65 24.80 -4.76 -1.74
N LEU A 66 25.05 -5.53 -0.67
CA LEU A 66 24.03 -6.00 0.26
C LEU A 66 23.30 -4.85 0.98
N ILE A 67 24.04 -3.82 1.41
CA ILE A 67 23.45 -2.64 2.06
C ILE A 67 22.51 -1.91 1.09
N PHE A 68 22.93 -1.74 -0.17
CA PHE A 68 22.08 -1.09 -1.16
C PHE A 68 20.84 -1.91 -1.48
N THR A 69 20.92 -3.24 -1.57
CA THR A 69 19.74 -4.07 -1.84
C THR A 69 18.72 -4.06 -0.71
N VAL A 70 19.14 -3.82 0.55
CA VAL A 70 18.26 -3.80 1.73
C VAL A 70 17.63 -2.41 1.99
N LEU A 71 18.14 -1.35 1.36
CA LEU A 71 17.56 -0.01 1.52
C LEU A 71 16.06 0.06 1.14
N PRO A 72 15.60 -0.52 0.02
CA PRO A 72 14.17 -0.57 -0.35
C PRO A 72 13.27 -1.25 0.69
N GLU A 73 13.74 -2.28 1.42
CA GLU A 73 12.95 -2.99 2.42
C GLU A 73 12.48 -2.07 3.56
N THR A 74 13.26 -1.03 3.89
CA THR A 74 12.87 -0.07 4.93
C THR A 74 11.53 0.60 4.63
N LEU A 75 11.25 0.90 3.35
CA LEU A 75 9.98 1.44 2.90
C LEU A 75 8.85 0.44 3.14
N VAL A 76 9.05 -0.83 2.76
CA VAL A 76 8.04 -1.89 2.90
C VAL A 76 7.69 -2.11 4.38
N ILE A 77 8.70 -2.10 5.27
CA ILE A 77 8.49 -2.21 6.71
C ILE A 77 7.63 -1.05 7.22
N LEU A 78 7.93 0.19 6.85
CA LEU A 78 7.14 1.37 7.24
C LEU A 78 5.71 1.31 6.70
N ALA A 79 5.53 0.83 5.46
CA ALA A 79 4.20 0.66 4.88
C ALA A 79 3.39 -0.44 5.59
N LEU A 80 4.03 -1.55 5.97
CA LEU A 80 3.36 -2.62 6.72
C LEU A 80 2.86 -2.16 8.09
N VAL A 81 3.54 -1.22 8.75
CA VAL A 81 3.07 -0.63 10.02
C VAL A 81 1.67 -0.02 9.85
N VAL A 82 1.35 0.56 8.69
CA VAL A 82 0.04 1.18 8.43
C VAL A 82 -1.11 0.17 8.59
N VAL A 83 -0.91 -1.10 8.22
CA VAL A 83 -1.93 -2.16 8.32
C VAL A 83 -2.36 -2.42 9.77
N PHE A 84 -1.47 -2.18 10.74
CA PHE A 84 -1.78 -2.37 12.16
C PHE A 84 -2.39 -1.13 12.82
N LEU A 85 -2.29 0.03 12.16
CA LEU A 85 -2.79 1.31 12.69
C LEU A 85 -4.21 1.65 12.24
N VAL A 86 -4.73 1.01 11.19
CA VAL A 86 -6.02 1.31 10.55
C VAL A 86 -6.96 0.12 10.54
#